data_AF-A0A9R0TLX7-F1
#
_entry.id   AF-A0A9R0TLX7-F1
#
_cell.length_a   1.000
_cell.length_b   1.000
_cell.length_c   1.000
_cell.angle_alpha   90.00
_cell.angle_beta   90.00
_cell.angle_gamma   90.00
#
_symmetry.space_group_name_H-M   'P 1'
#
loop_
_entity.id
_entity.type
_entity.pdbx_description
1 polymer ?
#
loop_
_entity_poly.entity_id
_entity_poly.type
_entity_poly.pdbx_seq_one_letter_code
_entity_poly.pdbx_strand_id
1 'polypeptide(L)'
;MASAAALLLQLQLLLLLSLSAAQPGFISLDCGGADDYTDGIGIQWTSDAKLVFGGQATNLPVQNQLQKQYSTLRYFPADNSKYCYTMNVRTRTRYLVRASFLYGNFDNSNTGQPFISTLELRQFNGSLYYTDYEAQFFLALSARINFGADGNKSVRYPDDPFDRIWESDSLRRANYLVDVAPGTERITTTKPVFVGTELEPPEKVMQTAVIGQNGSLNYRLDLEGFPGNAWAVSYFAEIEDLAPDETRKFKLVVPGMPLFSKPTVDVEENAQGKYRLYQPGYTNVTLPFVFSFEFKKTNDSSKGPILNAMEIYKHVQITMGSHSKHHV
;
A
#
# COMPACT_ATOMS: atom_id res chain seq x y z
N MET A 1 40.67 28.71 -6.41
CA MET A 1 40.48 27.37 -5.79
C MET A 1 39.42 27.33 -4.67
N ALA A 2 38.94 28.47 -4.15
CA ALA A 2 37.91 28.50 -3.08
C ALA A 2 36.45 28.26 -3.55
N SER A 3 36.16 28.35 -4.85
CA SER A 3 34.79 28.29 -5.37
C SER A 3 34.22 26.88 -5.55
N ALA A 4 35.07 25.87 -5.79
CA ALA A 4 34.61 24.50 -6.01
C ALA A 4 34.26 23.78 -4.70
N ALA A 5 35.00 24.07 -3.63
CA ALA A 5 34.75 23.52 -2.30
C ALA A 5 33.44 24.05 -1.68
N ALA A 6 33.10 25.33 -1.93
CA ALA A 6 31.85 25.93 -1.48
C ALA A 6 30.63 25.33 -2.23
N LEU A 7 30.75 25.07 -3.53
CA LEU A 7 29.70 24.39 -4.31
C LEU A 7 29.52 22.92 -3.85
N LEU A 8 30.61 22.20 -3.55
CA LEU A 8 30.53 20.84 -3.03
C LEU A 8 29.89 20.81 -1.63
N LEU A 9 30.23 21.75 -0.75
CA LEU A 9 29.59 21.86 0.57
C LEU A 9 28.09 22.21 0.45
N GLN A 10 27.72 23.11 -0.48
CA GLN A 10 26.31 23.44 -0.72
C GLN A 10 25.55 22.26 -1.34
N LEU A 11 26.16 21.52 -2.27
CA LEU A 11 25.55 20.32 -2.85
C LEU A 11 25.41 19.20 -1.80
N GLN A 12 26.41 19.03 -0.93
CA GLN A 12 26.34 18.11 0.21
C GLN A 12 25.31 18.55 1.24
N LEU A 13 25.16 19.86 1.50
CA LEU A 13 24.14 20.40 2.40
C LEU A 13 22.72 20.25 1.82
N LEU A 14 22.54 20.40 0.50
CA LEU A 14 21.29 20.09 -0.21
C LEU A 14 20.99 18.58 -0.24
N LEU A 15 22.00 17.73 -0.40
CA LEU A 15 21.88 16.26 -0.29
C LEU A 15 21.56 15.81 1.14
N LEU A 16 22.03 16.54 2.16
CA LEU A 16 21.69 16.31 3.57
C LEU A 16 20.28 16.82 3.93
N LEU A 17 19.78 17.86 3.25
CA LEU A 17 18.40 18.36 3.41
C LEU A 17 17.34 17.45 2.79
N SER A 18 17.72 16.50 1.92
CA SER A 18 16.84 15.45 1.42
C SER A 18 16.71 14.22 2.34
N LEU A 19 17.37 14.21 3.50
CA LEU A 19 17.17 13.18 4.52
C LEU A 19 16.41 13.77 5.72
N SER A 20 15.25 13.18 6.02
CA SER A 20 14.50 13.26 7.29
C SER A 20 13.60 14.47 7.59
N ALA A 21 12.97 15.09 6.60
CA ALA A 21 11.70 15.76 6.85
C ALA A 21 10.56 14.84 6.39
N ALA A 22 9.75 14.33 7.33
CA ALA A 22 8.47 13.71 6.98
C ALA A 22 7.75 14.60 5.95
N GLN A 23 7.23 14.00 4.87
CA GLN A 23 6.57 14.75 3.79
C GLN A 23 5.56 15.73 4.40
N PRO A 24 5.56 17.01 4.00
CA PRO A 24 4.63 18.00 4.53
C PRO A 24 3.19 17.47 4.46
N GLY A 25 2.53 17.32 5.61
CA GLY A 25 1.13 16.87 5.69
C GLY A 25 0.91 15.44 6.18
N PHE A 26 1.96 14.69 6.55
CA PHE A 26 1.77 13.45 7.32
C PHE A 26 1.24 13.78 8.73
N ILE A 27 0.22 13.05 9.16
CA ILE A 27 -0.26 13.06 10.55
C ILE A 27 -0.14 11.62 11.05
N SER A 28 0.56 11.43 12.16
CA SER A 28 0.77 10.13 12.79
C SER A 28 0.55 10.28 14.29
N LEU A 29 -0.49 9.61 14.80
CA LEU A 29 -0.88 9.66 16.20
C LEU A 29 -0.51 8.34 16.88
N ASP A 30 0.25 8.45 17.96
CA ASP A 30 0.46 7.39 18.94
C ASP A 30 -0.66 7.49 19.99
N CYS A 31 -1.65 6.60 19.90
CA CYS A 31 -2.85 6.69 20.73
C CYS A 31 -2.53 6.21 22.15
N GLY A 32 -2.71 7.09 23.14
CA GLY A 32 -2.32 6.82 24.51
C GLY A 32 -0.83 7.01 24.81
N GLY A 33 -0.01 7.35 23.79
CA GLY A 33 1.38 7.77 23.98
C GLY A 33 1.47 9.12 24.70
N ALA A 34 2.49 9.29 25.54
CA ALA A 34 2.67 10.51 26.35
C ALA A 34 3.47 11.61 25.63
N ASP A 35 4.40 11.23 24.77
CA ASP A 35 5.40 12.13 24.20
C ASP A 35 5.46 12.02 22.68
N ASP A 36 5.81 13.13 22.04
CA ASP A 36 6.11 13.17 20.60
C ASP A 36 7.50 12.60 20.34
N TYR A 37 7.68 11.92 19.21
CA TYR A 37 8.97 11.36 18.82
C TYR A 37 9.08 11.14 17.31
N THR A 38 10.29 10.88 16.82
CA THR A 38 10.52 10.44 15.45
C THR A 38 10.96 8.99 15.47
N ASP A 39 10.36 8.15 14.63
CA ASP A 39 10.74 6.73 14.55
C ASP A 39 11.99 6.50 13.69
N GLY A 40 12.43 5.24 13.61
CA GLY A 40 13.65 4.86 12.90
C GLY A 40 13.58 5.03 11.37
N ILE A 41 12.39 5.30 10.81
CA ILE A 41 12.23 5.61 9.38
C ILE A 41 12.01 7.10 9.13
N GLY A 42 11.99 7.93 10.16
CA GLY A 42 11.87 9.39 10.04
C GLY A 42 10.44 9.93 10.09
N ILE A 43 9.46 9.12 10.51
CA ILE A 43 8.07 9.58 10.69
C ILE A 43 7.94 10.20 12.08
N GLN A 44 7.36 11.40 12.14
CA GLN A 44 7.00 12.05 13.39
C GLN A 44 5.68 11.49 13.92
N TRP A 45 5.73 10.97 15.14
CA TRP A 45 4.59 10.49 15.91
C TRP A 45 4.26 11.52 16.98
N THR A 46 2.98 11.83 17.11
CA THR A 46 2.45 12.80 18.07
C THR A 46 1.49 12.14 19.04
N SER A 47 1.50 12.57 20.29
CA SER A 47 0.51 12.11 21.27
C SER A 47 -0.89 12.52 20.85
N ASP A 48 -1.86 11.61 21.02
CA ASP A 48 -3.26 11.90 20.75
C ASP A 48 -3.96 12.72 21.85
N ALA A 49 -3.31 12.99 22.99
CA ALA A 49 -3.94 13.52 24.19
C ALA A 49 -4.67 14.87 23.99
N LYS A 50 -4.27 15.66 22.99
CA LYS A 50 -4.88 16.96 22.65
C LYS A 50 -5.92 16.87 21.52
N LEU A 51 -6.10 15.70 20.92
CA LEU A 51 -6.90 15.51 19.69
C LEU A 51 -8.17 14.69 19.92
N VAL A 52 -8.29 14.02 21.07
CA VAL A 52 -9.46 13.25 21.46
C VAL A 52 -9.91 13.63 22.87
N PHE A 53 -11.23 13.77 23.05
CA PHE A 53 -11.83 13.96 24.36
C PHE A 53 -12.29 12.62 24.93
N GLY A 54 -11.84 12.30 26.15
CA GLY A 54 -12.18 11.06 26.84
C GLY A 54 -11.27 9.87 26.51
N GLY A 55 -11.71 8.69 26.94
CA GLY A 55 -10.91 7.47 26.90
C GLY A 55 -9.77 7.47 27.93
N GLN A 56 -9.16 6.30 28.11
CA GLN A 56 -8.05 6.06 29.01
C GLN A 56 -6.86 5.53 28.19
N ALA A 57 -5.68 6.04 28.49
CA ALA A 57 -4.43 5.57 27.91
C ALA A 57 -3.88 4.43 28.76
N THR A 58 -3.32 3.41 28.12
CA THR A 58 -2.62 2.33 28.81
C THR A 58 -1.49 1.77 27.97
N ASN A 59 -0.54 1.13 28.64
CA ASN A 59 0.53 0.38 28.02
C ASN A 59 0.07 -1.03 27.71
N LEU A 60 0.48 -1.56 26.56
CA LEU A 60 0.33 -2.97 26.30
C LEU A 60 1.30 -3.78 27.18
N PRO A 61 0.85 -4.89 27.80
CA PRO A 61 1.70 -5.77 28.61
C PRO A 61 2.92 -6.34 27.88
N VAL A 62 2.82 -6.55 26.56
CA VAL A 62 3.88 -7.13 25.74
C VAL A 62 4.63 -6.03 25.01
N GLN A 63 5.71 -5.50 25.62
CA GLN A 63 6.46 -4.37 25.05
C GLN A 63 7.70 -4.79 24.23
N ASN A 64 8.34 -5.91 24.57
CA ASN A 64 9.72 -6.21 24.15
C ASN A 64 9.94 -6.52 22.65
N GLN A 65 8.90 -6.50 21.82
CA GLN A 65 9.00 -6.77 20.38
C GLN A 65 8.19 -5.79 19.52
N LEU A 66 7.54 -4.81 20.13
CA LEU A 66 6.66 -3.88 19.42
C LEU A 66 7.42 -2.63 19.02
N GLN A 67 7.08 -2.09 17.85
CA GLN A 67 7.47 -0.73 17.51
C GLN A 67 6.83 0.24 18.51
N LYS A 68 7.50 1.38 18.80
CA LYS A 68 7.09 2.29 19.89
C LYS A 68 5.62 2.71 19.80
N GLN A 69 5.12 3.00 18.61
CA GLN A 69 3.72 3.42 18.37
C GLN A 69 2.67 2.33 18.69
N TYR A 70 3.12 1.11 18.93
CA TYR A 70 2.28 -0.02 19.31
C TYR A 70 2.46 -0.40 20.79
N SER A 71 3.27 0.35 21.55
CA SER A 71 3.48 0.09 22.98
C SER A 71 2.32 0.60 23.84
N THR A 72 1.53 1.53 23.31
CA THR A 72 0.39 2.16 23.95
C THR A 72 -0.88 2.01 23.12
N LEU A 73 -2.02 2.15 23.79
CA LEU A 73 -3.31 2.35 23.15
C LEU A 73 -4.18 3.29 23.98
N ARG A 74 -5.20 3.84 23.33
CA ARG A 74 -6.33 4.48 23.99
C ARG A 74 -7.56 3.60 23.88
N TYR A 75 -8.19 3.31 25.00
CA TYR A 75 -9.48 2.62 25.06
C TYR A 75 -10.57 3.52 25.60
N PHE A 76 -11.81 3.21 25.26
CA PHE A 76 -12.97 4.02 25.59
C PHE A 76 -13.98 3.21 26.41
N PRO A 77 -14.73 3.86 27.32
CA PRO A 77 -15.86 3.22 27.97
C PRO A 77 -16.82 2.60 26.95
N ALA A 78 -17.30 1.39 27.24
CA ALA A 78 -18.33 0.72 26.46
C ALA A 78 -19.72 1.31 26.81
N ASP A 79 -19.89 2.60 26.56
CA ASP A 79 -21.12 3.36 26.79
C ASP A 79 -21.75 3.80 25.46
N ASN A 80 -22.84 4.55 25.53
CA ASN A 80 -23.51 5.09 24.35
C ASN A 80 -22.89 6.42 23.87
N SER A 81 -21.72 6.82 24.41
CA SER A 81 -21.05 8.06 24.07
C SER A 81 -20.23 7.88 22.79
N LYS A 82 -20.05 8.99 22.05
CA LYS A 82 -19.18 9.02 20.87
C LYS A 82 -17.86 9.68 21.23
N TYR A 83 -16.76 9.02 20.89
CA TYR A 83 -15.42 9.54 21.09
C TYR A 83 -14.84 9.92 19.73
N CYS A 84 -14.60 11.22 19.53
CA CYS A 84 -14.22 11.78 18.25
C CYS A 84 -12.79 12.32 18.28
N TYR A 85 -11.99 11.94 17.29
CA TYR A 85 -10.71 12.57 17.00
C TYR A 85 -10.94 13.79 16.13
N THR A 86 -10.42 14.94 16.56
CA THR A 86 -10.43 16.17 15.76
C THR A 86 -9.04 16.42 15.20
N MET A 87 -8.92 16.41 13.87
CA MET A 87 -7.64 16.56 13.17
C MET A 87 -7.70 17.75 12.23
N ASN A 88 -6.60 18.49 12.14
CA ASN A 88 -6.47 19.59 11.20
C ASN A 88 -6.00 19.04 9.83
N VAL A 89 -6.95 18.80 8.93
CA VAL A 89 -6.69 18.30 7.57
C VAL A 89 -6.93 19.39 6.54
N ARG A 90 -6.28 19.29 5.37
CA ARG A 90 -6.55 20.17 4.25
C ARG A 90 -7.86 19.73 3.59
N THR A 91 -8.77 20.68 3.40
CA THR A 91 -10.03 20.43 2.68
C THR A 91 -9.77 20.13 1.21
N ARG A 92 -10.64 19.33 0.57
CA ARG A 92 -10.53 18.97 -0.86
C ARG A 92 -9.21 18.28 -1.20
N THR A 93 -8.73 17.45 -0.29
CA THR A 93 -7.48 16.69 -0.43
C THR A 93 -7.77 15.22 -0.14
N ARG A 94 -7.19 14.31 -0.93
CA ARG A 94 -7.32 12.87 -0.72
C ARG A 94 -6.30 12.42 0.32
N TYR A 95 -6.72 11.52 1.19
CA TYR A 95 -5.87 10.95 2.23
C TYR A 95 -5.97 9.44 2.20
N LEU A 96 -4.84 8.76 2.36
CA LEU A 96 -4.85 7.43 2.96
C LEU A 96 -5.06 7.62 4.45
N VAL A 97 -6.07 6.94 4.99
CA VAL A 97 -6.35 6.86 6.42
C VAL A 97 -6.08 5.44 6.86
N ARG A 98 -5.20 5.27 7.85
CA ARG A 98 -4.84 3.97 8.42
C ARG A 98 -5.00 4.03 9.93
N ALA A 99 -5.84 3.16 10.47
CA ALA A 99 -5.97 2.95 11.91
C ALA A 99 -5.47 1.55 12.26
N SER A 100 -4.72 1.43 13.36
CA SER A 100 -4.25 0.12 13.87
C SER A 100 -4.88 -0.18 15.22
N PHE A 101 -5.23 -1.45 15.41
CA PHE A 101 -5.93 -1.97 16.58
C PHE A 101 -5.16 -3.15 17.15
N LEU A 102 -4.08 -2.89 17.89
CA LEU A 102 -3.30 -3.95 18.49
C LEU A 102 -3.87 -4.35 19.85
N TYR A 103 -4.57 -5.48 19.88
CA TYR A 103 -5.06 -6.06 21.12
C TYR A 103 -3.92 -6.78 21.86
N GLY A 104 -3.67 -6.40 23.10
CA GLY A 104 -2.68 -7.04 23.97
C GLY A 104 -3.22 -7.36 25.36
N ASN A 105 -4.52 -7.64 25.48
CA ASN A 105 -5.16 -7.96 26.76
C ASN A 105 -5.04 -6.85 27.83
N PHE A 106 -5.07 -5.59 27.39
CA PHE A 106 -4.93 -4.42 28.26
C PHE A 106 -6.07 -4.28 29.29
N ASP A 107 -7.19 -4.95 29.05
CA ASP A 107 -8.44 -4.89 29.81
C ASP A 107 -8.73 -6.18 30.61
N ASN A 108 -7.73 -7.07 30.75
CA ASN A 108 -7.87 -8.37 31.42
C ASN A 108 -8.98 -9.27 30.82
N SER A 109 -9.01 -9.39 29.50
CA SER A 109 -9.97 -10.20 28.74
C SER A 109 -11.39 -9.64 28.73
N ASN A 110 -11.56 -8.35 29.02
CA ASN A 110 -12.85 -7.68 28.93
C ASN A 110 -13.08 -7.11 27.53
N THR A 111 -13.30 -7.99 26.55
CA THR A 111 -13.28 -7.73 25.09
C THR A 111 -14.34 -6.75 24.56
N GLY A 112 -15.08 -6.05 25.41
CA GLY A 112 -16.14 -5.12 25.05
C GLY A 112 -15.70 -3.66 24.86
N GLN A 113 -14.47 -3.29 25.20
CA GLN A 113 -14.03 -1.90 25.15
C GLN A 113 -13.48 -1.52 23.77
N PRO A 114 -14.05 -0.52 23.08
CA PRO A 114 -13.45 0.03 21.87
C PRO A 114 -12.07 0.63 22.19
N PHE A 115 -11.10 0.41 21.31
CA PHE A 115 -9.75 0.95 21.48
C PHE A 115 -9.11 1.29 20.13
N ILE A 116 -7.98 1.99 20.16
CA ILE A 116 -7.15 2.31 19.00
C ILE A 116 -5.69 2.46 19.45
N SER A 117 -4.76 1.93 18.65
CA SER A 117 -3.32 2.00 18.92
C SER A 117 -2.66 3.10 18.11
N THR A 118 -2.99 3.22 16.82
CA THR A 118 -2.46 4.29 15.97
C THR A 118 -3.50 4.85 15.02
N LEU A 119 -3.36 6.12 14.67
CA LEU A 119 -4.10 6.76 13.58
C LEU A 119 -3.14 7.54 12.68
N GLU A 120 -3.14 7.22 11.40
CA GLU A 120 -2.20 7.74 10.42
C GLU A 120 -2.93 8.29 9.21
N LEU A 121 -2.63 9.53 8.83
CA LEU A 121 -3.12 10.16 7.61
C LEU A 121 -1.92 10.48 6.72
N ARG A 122 -2.01 10.07 5.46
CA ARG A 122 -1.03 10.38 4.41
C ARG A 122 -1.73 11.16 3.32
N GLN A 123 -1.30 12.40 3.15
CA GLN A 123 -1.81 13.26 2.09
C GLN A 123 -1.37 12.71 0.73
N PHE A 124 -2.32 12.59 -0.20
CA PHE A 124 -2.04 12.31 -1.60
C PHE A 124 -2.05 13.59 -2.42
N ASN A 125 -1.21 13.63 -3.45
CA ASN A 125 -1.09 14.77 -4.37
C ASN A 125 -1.79 14.47 -5.70
N GLY A 126 -2.35 15.52 -6.33
CA GLY A 126 -2.88 15.45 -7.69
C GLY A 126 -4.02 14.44 -7.87
N SER A 127 -3.88 13.59 -8.88
CA SER A 127 -4.88 12.60 -9.31
C SER A 127 -4.67 11.21 -8.70
N LEU A 128 -3.74 11.06 -7.76
CA LEU A 128 -3.46 9.77 -7.13
C LEU A 128 -4.74 9.25 -6.43
N TYR A 129 -5.15 8.05 -6.81
CA TYR A 129 -6.42 7.42 -6.42
C TYR A 129 -7.70 8.20 -6.81
N TYR A 130 -7.67 9.01 -7.86
CA TYR A 130 -8.87 9.60 -8.44
C TYR A 130 -9.83 8.51 -8.98
N THR A 131 -11.12 8.69 -8.72
CA THR A 131 -12.18 7.86 -9.29
C THR A 131 -13.45 8.68 -9.45
N ASP A 132 -14.22 8.44 -10.51
CA ASP A 132 -15.48 9.13 -10.78
C ASP A 132 -16.56 8.85 -9.71
N TYR A 133 -16.30 7.87 -8.83
CA TYR A 133 -17.19 7.45 -7.75
C TYR A 133 -16.86 8.07 -6.38
N GLU A 134 -15.85 8.95 -6.28
CA GLU A 134 -15.32 9.45 -4.99
C GLU A 134 -16.33 10.28 -4.16
N ALA A 135 -17.38 10.79 -4.79
CA ALA A 135 -18.48 11.47 -4.09
C ALA A 135 -19.43 10.51 -3.36
N GLN A 136 -19.40 9.22 -3.70
CA GLN A 136 -20.33 8.21 -3.18
C GLN A 136 -19.63 7.06 -2.48
N PHE A 137 -18.33 6.85 -2.71
CA PHE A 137 -17.58 5.70 -2.21
C PHE A 137 -16.20 6.09 -1.70
N PHE A 138 -15.76 5.41 -0.64
CA PHE A 138 -14.35 5.30 -0.26
C PHE A 138 -13.70 4.08 -0.91
N LEU A 139 -12.38 4.11 -1.05
CA LEU A 139 -11.57 2.95 -1.43
C LEU A 139 -11.04 2.27 -0.17
N ALA A 140 -11.54 1.09 0.13
CA ALA A 140 -11.00 0.24 1.18
C ALA A 140 -9.95 -0.69 0.58
N LEU A 141 -8.72 -0.64 1.10
CA LEU A 141 -7.63 -1.50 0.63
C LEU A 141 -7.96 -2.97 0.90
N SER A 142 -7.92 -3.79 -0.15
CA SER A 142 -8.15 -5.23 -0.08
C SER A 142 -6.86 -6.01 -0.26
N ALA A 143 -5.98 -5.57 -1.18
CA ALA A 143 -4.64 -6.13 -1.36
C ALA A 143 -3.67 -5.05 -1.84
N ARG A 144 -2.42 -5.05 -1.34
CA ARG A 144 -1.28 -4.31 -1.90
C ARG A 144 -0.03 -5.17 -1.77
N ILE A 145 0.43 -5.69 -2.90
CA ILE A 145 1.41 -6.78 -2.93
C ILE A 145 2.63 -6.33 -3.75
N ASN A 146 3.82 -6.56 -3.19
CA ASN A 146 5.10 -6.50 -3.86
C ASN A 146 5.55 -7.93 -4.21
N PHE A 147 5.54 -8.27 -5.50
CA PHE A 147 5.93 -9.59 -5.98
C PHE A 147 7.44 -9.67 -6.18
N GLY A 148 8.02 -10.80 -5.80
CA GLY A 148 9.47 -11.01 -5.92
C GLY A 148 10.28 -10.32 -4.83
N ALA A 149 9.61 -9.74 -3.82
CA ALA A 149 10.26 -9.10 -2.69
C ALA A 149 11.25 -10.05 -1.99
N ASP A 150 12.37 -9.49 -1.55
CA ASP A 150 13.39 -10.22 -0.79
C ASP A 150 12.99 -10.27 0.70
N GLY A 151 12.49 -11.43 1.12
CA GLY A 151 12.03 -11.67 2.48
C GLY A 151 10.65 -11.08 2.79
N ASN A 152 10.43 -10.77 4.07
CA ASN A 152 9.14 -10.33 4.60
C ASN A 152 9.06 -8.83 4.94
N LYS A 153 10.16 -8.10 4.73
CA LYS A 153 10.22 -6.67 5.04
C LYS A 153 9.38 -5.90 4.03
N SER A 154 8.43 -5.10 4.51
CA SER A 154 7.62 -4.26 3.65
C SER A 154 8.41 -3.07 3.10
N VAL A 155 8.03 -2.63 1.91
CA VAL A 155 8.47 -1.35 1.33
C VAL A 155 7.45 -0.29 1.72
N ARG A 156 7.92 0.82 2.30
CA ARG A 156 7.12 1.98 2.71
C ARG A 156 8.03 3.20 2.79
N TYR A 157 7.65 4.25 3.51
CA TYR A 157 8.52 5.41 3.73
C TYR A 157 9.92 4.99 4.25
N PRO A 158 11.03 5.60 3.76
CA PRO A 158 11.09 6.69 2.78
C PRO A 158 11.07 6.25 1.31
N ASP A 159 11.10 4.95 1.02
CA ASP A 159 11.09 4.43 -0.36
C ASP A 159 9.74 4.72 -1.07
N ASP A 160 8.63 4.72 -0.31
CA ASP A 160 7.33 5.23 -0.76
C ASP A 160 7.06 6.62 -0.15
N PRO A 161 7.04 7.70 -0.95
CA PRO A 161 6.79 9.05 -0.44
C PRO A 161 5.37 9.24 0.11
N PHE A 162 4.43 8.33 -0.19
CA PHE A 162 3.08 8.35 0.35
C PHE A 162 2.87 7.38 1.52
N ASP A 163 3.94 6.72 1.99
CA ASP A 163 3.94 5.76 3.10
C ASP A 163 2.87 4.66 2.98
N ARG A 164 2.58 4.25 1.74
CA ARG A 164 1.83 3.01 1.51
C ARG A 164 2.73 1.84 1.90
N ILE A 165 2.12 0.83 2.51
CA ILE A 165 2.82 -0.38 2.94
C ILE A 165 2.63 -1.43 1.85
N TRP A 166 3.72 -1.77 1.17
CA TRP A 166 3.79 -2.82 0.17
C TRP A 166 4.33 -4.10 0.82
N GLU A 167 3.48 -5.11 0.93
CA GLU A 167 3.81 -6.36 1.57
C GLU A 167 4.39 -7.36 0.57
N SER A 168 5.37 -8.15 1.02
CA SER A 168 5.93 -9.24 0.22
C SER A 168 4.87 -10.28 -0.11
N ASP A 169 4.84 -10.73 -1.36
CA ASP A 169 4.04 -11.88 -1.79
C ASP A 169 4.42 -13.19 -1.09
N SER A 170 5.59 -13.26 -0.41
CA SER A 170 5.96 -14.42 0.42
C SER A 170 5.22 -14.47 1.76
N LEU A 171 4.61 -13.37 2.21
CA LEU A 171 3.84 -13.34 3.44
C LEU A 171 2.53 -14.11 3.24
N ARG A 172 2.56 -15.40 3.61
CA ARG A 172 1.38 -16.26 3.72
C ARG A 172 0.49 -15.73 4.84
N ARG A 173 -0.47 -14.85 4.52
CA ARG A 173 -1.67 -14.71 5.35
C ARG A 173 -2.65 -15.80 4.95
N ALA A 174 -3.66 -16.06 5.79
CA ALA A 174 -4.81 -16.91 5.40
C ALA A 174 -5.46 -16.47 4.07
N ASN A 175 -5.16 -15.27 3.58
CA ASN A 175 -5.75 -14.62 2.42
C ASN A 175 -4.86 -14.57 1.16
N TYR A 176 -3.58 -14.99 1.25
CA TYR A 176 -2.61 -14.84 0.16
C TYR A 176 -1.84 -16.15 -0.09
N LEU A 177 -2.20 -16.80 -1.20
CA LEU A 177 -1.51 -17.91 -1.88
C LEU A 177 -1.84 -19.35 -1.43
N VAL A 178 -2.59 -20.02 -2.31
CA VAL A 178 -2.38 -21.45 -2.62
C VAL A 178 -1.08 -21.52 -3.43
N ASP A 179 -0.20 -22.45 -3.05
CA ASP A 179 1.12 -22.80 -3.58
C ASP A 179 1.65 -22.05 -4.82
N VAL A 180 2.89 -21.58 -4.72
CA VAL A 180 3.66 -21.01 -5.83
C VAL A 180 3.58 -21.98 -7.02
N ALA A 181 2.97 -21.54 -8.11
CA ALA A 181 2.78 -22.38 -9.28
C ALA A 181 4.16 -22.86 -9.80
N PRO A 182 4.30 -24.16 -10.18
CA PRO A 182 5.56 -24.67 -10.71
C PRO A 182 6.08 -23.83 -11.88
N GLY A 183 7.34 -23.42 -11.81
CA GLY A 183 7.97 -22.52 -12.79
C GLY A 183 7.85 -21.03 -12.47
N THR A 184 7.35 -20.66 -11.30
CA THR A 184 7.47 -19.27 -10.81
C THR A 184 8.86 -19.02 -10.25
N GLU A 185 9.54 -17.99 -10.74
CA GLU A 185 10.86 -17.56 -10.29
C GLU A 185 10.83 -16.10 -9.83
N ARG A 186 11.63 -15.76 -8.82
CA ARG A 186 11.80 -14.39 -8.33
C ARG A 186 13.00 -13.76 -9.01
N ILE A 187 12.85 -12.54 -9.49
CA ILE A 187 13.93 -11.77 -10.10
C ILE A 187 14.01 -10.38 -9.47
N THR A 188 15.20 -9.80 -9.53
CA THR A 188 15.50 -8.47 -8.98
C THR A 188 16.48 -7.74 -9.87
N THR A 189 16.47 -6.42 -9.82
CA THR A 189 17.44 -5.56 -10.50
C THR A 189 17.92 -4.43 -9.59
N THR A 190 19.16 -3.99 -9.82
CA THR A 190 19.71 -2.78 -9.19
C THR A 190 19.63 -1.57 -10.11
N LYS A 191 19.18 -1.75 -11.37
CA LYS A 191 19.02 -0.64 -12.31
C LYS A 191 17.83 0.23 -11.92
N PRO A 192 17.88 1.53 -12.23
CA PRO A 192 16.77 2.41 -11.92
C PRO A 192 15.55 2.06 -12.77
N VAL A 193 14.36 2.10 -12.16
CA VAL A 193 13.08 1.84 -12.83
C VAL A 193 12.25 3.11 -12.83
N PHE A 194 11.85 3.58 -14.02
CA PHE A 194 11.04 4.77 -14.16
C PHE A 194 9.58 4.51 -13.73
N VAL A 195 9.17 5.16 -12.63
CA VAL A 195 7.84 5.01 -12.01
C VAL A 195 6.97 6.27 -12.09
N GLY A 196 7.33 7.25 -12.93
CA GLY A 196 6.61 8.51 -13.09
C GLY A 196 5.29 8.38 -13.85
N THR A 197 4.35 7.61 -13.32
CA THR A 197 2.99 7.37 -13.84
C THR A 197 1.94 7.87 -12.83
N GLU A 198 0.64 7.68 -13.09
CA GLU A 198 -0.42 8.27 -12.24
C GLU A 198 -0.48 7.77 -10.79
N LEU A 199 -0.08 6.51 -10.54
CA LEU A 199 -0.15 5.90 -9.21
C LEU A 199 1.21 5.86 -8.50
N GLU A 200 2.29 6.21 -9.20
CA GLU A 200 3.65 6.37 -8.67
C GLU A 200 4.05 5.30 -7.63
N PRO A 201 3.99 3.98 -7.92
CA PRO A 201 4.48 2.97 -6.99
C PRO A 201 5.99 3.19 -6.73
N PRO A 202 6.51 2.79 -5.56
CA PRO A 202 7.93 2.93 -5.25
C PRO A 202 8.81 2.24 -6.27
N GLU A 203 9.89 2.88 -6.68
CA GLU A 203 10.91 2.26 -7.56
C GLU A 203 11.40 0.92 -7.00
N LYS A 204 11.60 0.85 -5.69
CA LYS A 204 12.04 -0.36 -4.99
C LYS A 204 11.06 -1.54 -5.09
N VAL A 205 9.76 -1.26 -5.23
CA VAL A 205 8.74 -2.28 -5.52
C VAL A 205 8.85 -2.72 -6.98
N MET A 206 9.11 -1.77 -7.88
CA MET A 206 9.26 -2.06 -9.31
C MET A 206 10.59 -2.71 -9.68
N GLN A 207 11.57 -2.73 -8.78
CA GLN A 207 12.85 -3.42 -8.93
C GLN A 207 12.79 -4.92 -8.63
N THR A 208 11.68 -5.42 -8.11
CA THR A 208 11.43 -6.85 -7.89
C THR A 208 10.26 -7.33 -8.73
N ALA A 209 10.30 -8.61 -9.11
CA ALA A 209 9.19 -9.25 -9.81
C ALA A 209 9.20 -10.77 -9.62
N VAL A 210 8.08 -11.38 -9.97
CA VAL A 210 8.02 -12.81 -10.27
C VAL A 210 7.77 -13.04 -11.75
N ILE A 211 8.39 -14.09 -12.30
CA ILE A 211 8.22 -14.53 -13.69
C ILE A 211 7.71 -15.96 -13.76
N GLY A 212 6.91 -16.25 -14.77
CA GLY A 212 6.39 -17.60 -15.03
C GLY A 212 7.16 -18.31 -16.13
N GLN A 213 8.25 -19.01 -15.81
CA GLN A 213 9.11 -19.73 -16.77
C GLN A 213 8.35 -20.73 -17.64
N ASN A 214 7.31 -21.37 -17.06
CA ASN A 214 6.45 -22.31 -17.77
C ASN A 214 5.32 -21.65 -18.58
N GLY A 215 5.40 -20.33 -18.79
CA GLY A 215 4.45 -19.56 -19.59
C GLY A 215 3.18 -19.14 -18.83
N SER A 216 3.11 -19.37 -17.51
CA SER A 216 1.98 -18.90 -16.70
C SER A 216 2.38 -18.47 -15.30
N LEU A 217 1.63 -17.52 -14.75
CA LEU A 217 1.59 -17.19 -13.33
C LEU A 217 0.14 -17.32 -12.87
N ASN A 218 -0.12 -18.12 -11.84
CA ASN A 218 -1.46 -18.41 -11.34
C ASN A 218 -1.60 -17.94 -9.90
N TYR A 219 -2.69 -17.24 -9.61
CA TYR A 219 -2.95 -16.69 -8.29
C TYR A 219 -4.39 -16.97 -7.85
N ARG A 220 -4.52 -17.10 -6.53
CA ARG A 220 -5.80 -17.17 -5.83
C ARG A 220 -5.70 -16.29 -4.60
N LEU A 221 -6.54 -15.28 -4.53
CA LEU A 221 -6.62 -14.30 -3.44
C LEU A 221 -7.97 -14.43 -2.75
N ASP A 222 -7.98 -14.43 -1.42
CA ASP A 222 -9.22 -14.33 -0.66
C ASP A 222 -9.41 -12.86 -0.25
N LEU A 223 -10.37 -12.19 -0.88
CA LEU A 223 -10.62 -10.77 -0.74
C LEU A 223 -11.71 -10.52 0.31
N GLU A 224 -11.31 -10.10 1.50
CA GLU A 224 -12.25 -9.83 2.59
C GLU A 224 -13.31 -8.78 2.21
N GLY A 225 -14.55 -9.05 2.60
CA GLY A 225 -15.69 -8.20 2.29
C GLY A 225 -16.23 -8.32 0.87
N PHE A 226 -15.66 -9.16 -0.01
CA PHE A 226 -16.23 -9.44 -1.33
C PHE A 226 -17.31 -10.54 -1.25
N PRO A 227 -18.23 -10.67 -2.24
CA PRO A 227 -18.25 -10.00 -3.55
C PRO A 227 -18.55 -8.50 -3.49
N GLY A 228 -18.04 -7.75 -4.46
CA GLY A 228 -18.24 -6.30 -4.52
C GLY A 228 -17.54 -5.62 -5.68
N ASN A 229 -17.89 -4.36 -5.91
CA ASN A 229 -17.24 -3.52 -6.91
C ASN A 229 -15.86 -3.10 -6.43
N ALA A 230 -14.89 -3.19 -7.33
CA ALA A 230 -13.49 -3.04 -7.03
C ALA A 230 -12.81 -2.08 -8.00
N TRP A 231 -11.72 -1.49 -7.52
CA TRP A 231 -10.65 -0.96 -8.37
C TRP A 231 -9.44 -1.87 -8.22
N ALA A 232 -9.01 -2.50 -9.32
CA ALA A 232 -7.83 -3.34 -9.35
C ALA A 232 -6.81 -2.81 -10.37
N VAL A 233 -5.52 -2.83 -10.01
CA VAL A 233 -4.40 -2.43 -10.85
C VAL A 233 -3.26 -3.43 -10.70
N SER A 234 -2.60 -3.74 -11.82
CA SER A 234 -1.37 -4.53 -11.84
C SER A 234 -0.24 -3.65 -12.35
N TYR A 235 0.96 -3.89 -11.84
CA TYR A 235 2.15 -3.13 -12.17
C TYR A 235 3.19 -4.05 -12.80
N PHE A 236 3.65 -3.65 -13.99
CA PHE A 236 4.62 -4.37 -14.80
C PHE A 236 5.78 -3.46 -15.15
N ALA A 237 6.99 -3.96 -15.05
CA ALA A 237 8.18 -3.36 -15.63
C ALA A 237 9.09 -4.49 -16.12
N GLU A 238 9.57 -4.38 -17.36
CA GLU A 238 10.59 -5.30 -17.86
C GLU A 238 11.92 -4.95 -17.20
N ILE A 239 12.39 -5.83 -16.32
CA ILE A 239 13.60 -5.63 -15.53
C ILE A 239 14.74 -6.60 -15.91
N GLU A 240 14.47 -7.54 -16.83
CA GLU A 240 15.50 -8.35 -17.48
C GLU A 240 16.01 -7.67 -18.76
N ASP A 241 17.29 -7.84 -19.08
CA ASP A 241 17.86 -7.37 -20.33
C ASP A 241 17.54 -8.34 -21.48
N LEU A 242 16.31 -8.28 -22.01
CA LEU A 242 15.89 -9.11 -23.13
C LEU A 242 16.72 -8.84 -24.39
N ALA A 243 17.06 -9.90 -25.15
CA ALA A 243 17.65 -9.75 -26.47
C ALA A 243 16.65 -9.08 -27.45
N PRO A 244 17.10 -8.47 -28.56
CA PRO A 244 16.21 -7.76 -29.48
C PRO A 244 15.09 -8.59 -30.12
N ASP A 245 15.27 -9.92 -30.19
CA ASP A 245 14.30 -10.89 -30.70
C ASP A 245 13.47 -11.55 -29.58
N GLU A 246 13.81 -11.28 -28.32
CA GLU A 246 13.04 -11.73 -27.18
C GLU A 246 11.93 -10.74 -26.83
N THR A 247 10.74 -11.27 -26.55
CA THR A 247 9.57 -10.47 -26.18
C THR A 247 8.85 -11.09 -25.01
N ARG A 248 8.18 -10.25 -24.23
CA ARG A 248 7.33 -10.67 -23.13
C ARG A 248 5.88 -10.24 -23.36
N LYS A 249 5.12 -11.15 -23.94
CA LYS A 249 3.70 -10.97 -24.25
C LYS A 249 2.83 -11.99 -23.54
N PHE A 250 1.81 -11.50 -22.86
CA PHE A 250 0.88 -12.34 -22.11
C PHE A 250 -0.50 -11.69 -22.00
N LYS A 251 -1.48 -12.48 -21.55
CA LYS A 251 -2.85 -12.02 -21.28
C LYS A 251 -3.21 -12.29 -19.83
N LEU A 252 -3.96 -11.36 -19.24
CA LEU A 252 -4.73 -11.68 -18.05
C LEU A 252 -5.85 -12.65 -18.43
N VAL A 253 -6.09 -13.67 -17.62
CA VAL A 253 -7.17 -14.63 -17.78
C VAL A 253 -7.89 -14.71 -16.44
N VAL A 254 -9.13 -14.22 -16.42
CA VAL A 254 -10.01 -14.31 -15.26
C VAL A 254 -11.17 -15.26 -15.60
N PRO A 255 -11.31 -16.41 -14.90
CA PRO A 255 -12.40 -17.36 -15.15
C PRO A 255 -13.78 -16.69 -15.04
N GLY A 256 -14.64 -16.93 -16.04
CA GLY A 256 -15.99 -16.34 -16.09
C GLY A 256 -16.04 -14.84 -16.45
N MET A 257 -14.90 -14.20 -16.71
CA MET A 257 -14.81 -12.76 -16.95
C MET A 257 -14.06 -12.44 -18.28
N PRO A 258 -14.57 -12.92 -19.44
CA PRO A 258 -13.83 -12.89 -20.71
C PRO A 258 -13.58 -11.50 -21.28
N LEU A 259 -14.34 -10.47 -20.85
CA LEU A 259 -14.10 -9.09 -21.28
C LEU A 259 -12.76 -8.54 -20.80
N PHE A 260 -12.34 -8.95 -19.60
CA PHE A 260 -11.08 -8.54 -18.99
C PHE A 260 -9.89 -9.33 -19.55
N SER A 261 -10.15 -10.49 -20.15
CA SER A 261 -9.13 -11.40 -20.68
C SER A 261 -8.68 -11.11 -22.12
N LYS A 262 -9.18 -10.03 -22.75
CA LYS A 262 -8.92 -9.70 -24.16
C LYS A 262 -7.59 -9.01 -24.42
N PRO A 263 -7.19 -7.98 -23.65
CA PRO A 263 -5.98 -7.22 -23.96
C PRO A 263 -4.73 -8.10 -23.84
N THR A 264 -3.83 -7.97 -24.81
CA THR A 264 -2.47 -8.51 -24.71
C THR A 264 -1.60 -7.43 -24.08
N VAL A 265 -0.83 -7.81 -23.07
CA VAL A 265 0.22 -7.00 -22.50
C VAL A 265 1.51 -7.34 -23.23
N ASP A 266 2.11 -6.34 -23.86
CA ASP A 266 3.51 -6.35 -24.31
C ASP A 266 4.25 -5.33 -23.43
N VAL A 267 5.06 -5.81 -22.49
CA VAL A 267 5.56 -4.96 -21.41
C VAL A 267 6.43 -3.82 -21.93
N GLU A 268 7.36 -4.09 -22.85
CA GLU A 268 8.24 -3.06 -23.40
C GLU A 268 7.48 -2.10 -24.31
N GLU A 269 6.56 -2.58 -25.14
CA GLU A 269 5.76 -1.71 -26.00
C GLU A 269 4.82 -0.82 -25.17
N ASN A 270 4.12 -1.40 -24.19
CA ASN A 270 3.18 -0.66 -23.35
C ASN A 270 3.86 0.33 -22.41
N ALA A 271 5.03 -0.01 -21.85
CA ALA A 271 5.81 0.88 -20.99
C ALA A 271 6.67 1.90 -21.78
N GLN A 272 6.73 1.76 -23.11
CA GLN A 272 7.59 2.54 -24.01
C GLN A 272 9.09 2.36 -23.67
N GLY A 273 9.50 1.12 -23.40
CA GLY A 273 10.89 0.72 -23.18
C GLY A 273 11.12 -0.11 -21.92
N LYS A 274 12.37 -0.57 -21.76
CA LYS A 274 12.86 -1.35 -20.60
C LYS A 274 12.97 -0.50 -19.34
N TYR A 275 12.85 -1.12 -18.17
CA TYR A 275 12.94 -0.45 -16.87
C TYR A 275 11.96 0.73 -16.74
N ARG A 276 10.77 0.57 -17.29
CA ARG A 276 9.69 1.55 -17.23
C ARG A 276 8.41 0.88 -16.78
N LEU A 277 7.62 1.60 -16.01
CA LEU A 277 6.36 1.14 -15.47
C LEU A 277 5.24 1.16 -16.52
N TYR A 278 4.55 0.03 -16.64
CA TYR A 278 3.21 -0.08 -17.22
C TYR A 278 2.21 -0.51 -16.15
N GLN A 279 1.09 0.21 -16.03
CA GLN A 279 0.14 0.08 -14.92
C GLN A 279 -1.32 -0.10 -15.38
N PRO A 280 -1.68 -1.20 -16.07
CA PRO A 280 -3.05 -1.45 -16.47
C PRO A 280 -3.95 -1.75 -15.27
N GLY A 281 -5.19 -1.25 -15.32
CA GLY A 281 -6.17 -1.47 -14.27
C GLY A 281 -7.61 -1.29 -14.71
N TYR A 282 -8.52 -1.69 -13.83
CA TYR A 282 -9.96 -1.54 -13.98
C TYR A 282 -10.51 -0.84 -12.75
N THR A 283 -11.06 0.36 -12.94
CA THR A 283 -11.61 1.20 -11.84
C THR A 283 -13.01 0.77 -11.40
N ASN A 284 -13.70 -0.07 -12.19
CA ASN A 284 -14.99 -0.64 -11.82
C ASN A 284 -15.10 -2.07 -12.35
N VAL A 285 -14.83 -3.03 -11.47
CA VAL A 285 -14.96 -4.47 -11.75
C VAL A 285 -15.59 -5.17 -10.55
N THR A 286 -16.55 -6.06 -10.77
CA THR A 286 -17.12 -6.87 -9.68
C THR A 286 -16.24 -8.10 -9.45
N LEU A 287 -15.62 -8.21 -8.28
CA LEU A 287 -14.79 -9.35 -7.92
C LEU A 287 -15.51 -10.29 -6.94
N PRO A 288 -15.24 -11.60 -6.97
CA PRO A 288 -15.69 -12.56 -5.96
C PRO A 288 -14.84 -12.49 -4.68
N PHE A 289 -15.29 -13.15 -3.61
CA PHE A 289 -14.47 -13.39 -2.40
C PHE A 289 -13.19 -14.13 -2.75
N VAL A 290 -13.32 -15.29 -3.39
CA VAL A 290 -12.18 -16.02 -3.94
C VAL A 290 -11.89 -15.53 -5.34
N PHE A 291 -10.88 -14.67 -5.48
CA PHE A 291 -10.46 -14.15 -6.77
C PHE A 291 -9.29 -14.96 -7.33
N SER A 292 -9.57 -15.76 -8.36
CA SER A 292 -8.57 -16.52 -9.10
C SER A 292 -8.28 -15.89 -10.46
N PHE A 293 -7.01 -15.78 -10.83
CA PHE A 293 -6.59 -15.26 -12.12
C PHE A 293 -5.26 -15.87 -12.56
N GLU A 294 -5.02 -15.86 -13.88
CA GLU A 294 -3.81 -16.32 -14.51
C GLU A 294 -3.25 -15.22 -15.41
N PHE A 295 -1.93 -15.00 -15.41
CA PHE A 295 -1.25 -14.37 -16.52
C PHE A 295 -0.71 -15.46 -17.42
N LYS A 296 -1.12 -15.48 -18.69
CA LYS A 296 -0.81 -16.54 -19.64
C LYS A 296 -0.04 -16.01 -20.84
N LYS A 297 1.13 -16.59 -21.08
CA LYS A 297 2.00 -16.31 -22.24
C LYS A 297 1.24 -16.46 -23.56
N THR A 298 1.46 -15.55 -24.51
CA THR A 298 0.95 -15.69 -25.88
C THR A 298 1.87 -16.52 -26.76
N ASN A 299 1.34 -17.08 -27.85
CA ASN A 299 2.10 -17.96 -28.74
C ASN A 299 3.28 -17.28 -29.44
N ASP A 300 3.22 -15.95 -29.61
CA ASP A 300 4.25 -15.12 -30.24
C ASP A 300 5.26 -14.54 -29.23
N SER A 301 5.14 -14.86 -27.94
CA SER A 301 6.09 -14.44 -26.91
C SER A 301 7.27 -15.41 -26.80
N SER A 302 8.49 -14.92 -26.58
CA SER A 302 9.62 -15.79 -26.21
C SER A 302 9.66 -16.06 -24.71
N LYS A 303 9.37 -15.05 -23.88
CA LYS A 303 9.38 -15.12 -22.41
C LYS A 303 8.01 -15.37 -21.81
N GLY A 304 7.98 -15.88 -20.59
CA GLY A 304 6.77 -16.02 -19.77
C GLY A 304 6.31 -14.70 -19.15
N PRO A 305 5.11 -14.65 -18.55
CA PRO A 305 4.61 -13.43 -17.89
C PRO A 305 5.52 -12.95 -16.77
N ILE A 306 5.45 -11.65 -16.47
CA ILE A 306 6.12 -10.99 -15.34
C ILE A 306 5.07 -10.25 -14.52
N LEU A 307 5.28 -10.11 -13.22
CA LEU A 307 4.43 -9.30 -12.33
C LEU A 307 5.30 -8.69 -11.23
N ASN A 308 5.30 -7.35 -11.12
CA ASN A 308 6.07 -6.64 -10.10
C ASN A 308 5.22 -6.32 -8.88
N ALA A 309 3.99 -5.84 -9.10
CA ALA A 309 3.12 -5.41 -8.01
C ALA A 309 1.63 -5.46 -8.37
N MET A 310 0.79 -5.37 -7.35
CA MET A 310 -0.67 -5.32 -7.49
C MET A 310 -1.30 -4.48 -6.39
N GLU A 311 -2.39 -3.79 -6.73
CA GLU A 311 -3.32 -3.25 -5.74
C GLU A 311 -4.77 -3.61 -6.09
N ILE A 312 -5.56 -3.93 -5.06
CA ILE A 312 -7.00 -4.15 -5.16
C ILE A 312 -7.68 -3.36 -4.03
N TYR A 313 -8.71 -2.61 -4.39
CA TYR A 313 -9.55 -1.85 -3.49
C TYR A 313 -11.00 -2.23 -3.67
N LYS A 314 -11.75 -2.31 -2.58
CA LYS A 314 -13.21 -2.38 -2.59
C LYS A 314 -13.80 -0.97 -2.54
N HIS A 315 -14.81 -0.70 -3.37
CA HIS A 315 -15.66 0.47 -3.22
C HIS A 315 -16.60 0.28 -2.02
N VAL A 316 -16.47 1.13 -1.01
CA VAL A 316 -17.32 1.14 0.18
C VAL A 316 -18.19 2.37 0.15
N GLN A 317 -19.50 2.18 0.09
CA GLN A 317 -20.44 3.29 -0.02
C GLN A 317 -20.33 4.19 1.20
N ILE A 318 -20.28 5.51 0.95
CA ILE A 318 -20.35 6.52 1.99
C ILE A 318 -21.74 6.45 2.59
N THR A 319 -21.83 6.01 3.84
CA THR A 319 -23.03 6.11 4.65
C THR A 319 -22.92 7.35 5.52
N MET A 320 -24.03 8.09 5.65
CA MET A 320 -24.12 9.12 6.68
C MET A 320 -23.93 8.42 8.03
N GLY A 321 -22.83 8.72 8.72
CA GLY A 321 -22.62 8.26 10.09
C GLY A 321 -23.79 8.67 10.98
N SER A 322 -23.93 8.04 12.14
CA SER A 322 -24.97 8.44 13.09
C SER A 322 -24.81 9.93 13.43
N HIS A 323 -25.84 10.74 13.17
CA HIS A 323 -25.83 12.17 13.49
C HIS A 323 -25.50 12.38 14.97
N SER A 324 -24.55 13.27 15.29
CA SER A 324 -24.37 13.77 16.64
C SER A 324 -25.54 14.69 16.96
N LYS A 325 -26.46 14.26 17.82
CA LYS A 325 -27.40 15.17 18.48
C LYS A 325 -26.67 15.94 19.58
N HIS A 326 -25.74 16.81 19.22
CA HIS A 326 -25.30 17.88 20.12
C HIS A 326 -25.37 19.18 19.34
N HIS A 327 -26.54 19.82 19.44
CA HIS A 327 -26.65 21.25 19.26
C HIS A 327 -26.02 21.93 20.47
N VAL A 328 -25.08 22.85 20.16
CA VAL A 328 -24.62 24.04 20.89
C VAL A 328 -24.17 23.85 22.34
#